data_AF-A0A3D4ZHE5-F1
#
_entry.id   AF-A0A3D4ZHE5-F1
#
_cell.length_a   1.000
_cell.length_b   1.000
_cell.length_c   1.000
_cell.angle_alpha   90.00
_cell.angle_beta   90.00
_cell.angle_gamma   90.00
#
_symmetry.space_group_name_H-M   'P 1'
#
loop_
_entity.id
_entity.type
_entity.pdbx_description
1 polymer ?
#
loop_
_entity_poly.entity_id
_entity_poly.type
_entity_poly.pdbx_seq_one_letter_code
_entity_poly.pdbx_strand_id
1 'polypeptide(L)'
;MICLGARSMHTIWENPDWSCYVFDEQVVVRAYDAYLIQKQVTDIVFGFLDSDMRIRMHAQSLSEEIQSSLEIEGESIAYESVFSSICKKLDVHLEQGAKSDRYAESIASLAFDATDNLETMTETRIMGGHSLLFSSLAGLKPKRIGEYRDAPVYINRGNGVSTQRLSVKGFLP
;
A
#
# COMPACT_ATOMS: atom_id res chain seq x y z
N MET A 1 -2.91 39.11 2.13
CA MET A 1 -2.33 39.28 0.78
C MET A 1 -2.20 37.89 0.18
N ILE A 2 -3.05 37.58 -0.79
CA ILE A 2 -3.19 36.25 -1.40
C ILE A 2 -2.14 36.14 -2.49
N CYS A 3 -1.09 35.34 -2.28
CA CYS A 3 -0.17 34.94 -3.35
C CYS A 3 -0.60 33.55 -3.84
N LEU A 4 -1.44 33.55 -4.88
CA LEU A 4 -1.59 32.45 -5.82
C LEU A 4 -0.27 32.32 -6.59
N GLY A 5 0.64 31.48 -6.11
CA GLY A 5 1.86 31.10 -6.81
C GLY A 5 1.86 29.59 -6.99
N ALA A 6 1.94 29.11 -8.23
CA ALA A 6 2.03 27.70 -8.56
C ALA A 6 3.15 27.06 -7.73
N ARG A 7 2.79 26.16 -6.81
CA ARG A 7 3.75 25.36 -6.04
C ARG A 7 4.50 24.49 -7.05
N SER A 8 5.78 24.76 -7.29
CA SER A 8 6.64 23.83 -8.01
C SER A 8 6.68 22.55 -7.18
N MET A 9 5.98 21.50 -7.60
CA MET A 9 6.04 20.21 -6.94
C MET A 9 7.36 19.55 -7.34
N HIS A 10 8.38 19.73 -6.49
CA HIS A 10 9.55 18.87 -6.52
C HIS A 10 9.19 17.52 -5.91
N THR A 11 9.52 16.46 -6.63
CA THR A 11 9.35 15.10 -6.14
C THR A 11 10.50 14.76 -5.20
N ILE A 12 10.26 13.87 -4.24
CA ILE A 12 11.22 13.56 -3.16
C ILE A 12 12.60 13.12 -3.67
N TRP A 13 12.66 12.42 -4.82
CA TRP A 13 13.89 11.93 -5.44
C TRP A 13 14.68 13.00 -6.21
N GLU A 14 14.13 14.21 -6.37
CA GLU A 14 14.84 15.35 -6.95
C GLU A 14 15.69 16.09 -5.91
N ASN A 15 15.53 15.74 -4.63
CA ASN A 15 16.34 16.30 -3.56
C ASN A 15 17.79 15.79 -3.68
N PRO A 16 18.80 16.69 -3.77
CA PRO A 16 20.21 16.28 -3.83
C PRO A 16 20.67 15.48 -2.61
N ASP A 17 20.02 15.68 -1.46
CA ASP A 17 20.31 14.96 -0.23
C ASP A 17 19.63 13.59 -0.18
N TRP A 18 18.86 13.19 -1.21
CA TRP A 18 18.33 11.83 -1.29
C TRP A 18 19.45 10.77 -1.25
N SER A 19 19.39 9.72 -0.43
CA SER A 19 18.30 9.30 0.46
C SER A 19 18.48 9.72 1.93
N CYS A 20 19.40 10.63 2.21
CA CYS A 20 19.70 11.18 3.52
C CYS A 20 18.69 12.29 3.88
N TYR A 21 17.56 11.91 4.46
CA TYR A 21 16.54 12.87 4.87
C TYR A 21 16.99 13.69 6.07
N VAL A 22 16.92 15.02 5.93
CA VAL A 22 16.96 15.97 7.04
C VAL A 22 15.54 16.48 7.24
N PHE A 23 14.98 16.30 8.43
CA PHE A 23 13.64 16.76 8.78
C PHE A 23 13.66 17.57 10.08
N ASP A 24 12.71 18.49 10.23
CA ASP A 24 12.48 19.19 11.49
C ASP A 24 11.77 18.23 12.46
N GLU A 25 12.53 17.76 13.45
CA GLU A 25 12.04 16.85 14.49
C GLU A 25 10.77 17.38 15.17
N GLN A 26 10.70 18.69 15.48
CA GLN A 26 9.55 19.26 16.18
C GLN A 26 8.30 19.26 15.29
N VAL A 27 8.46 19.45 13.98
CA VAL A 27 7.33 19.35 13.04
C VAL A 27 6.81 17.92 12.99
N VAL A 28 7.70 16.93 12.91
CA VAL A 28 7.33 15.51 12.87
C VAL A 28 6.67 15.08 14.17
N VAL A 29 7.24 15.44 15.33
CA VAL A 29 6.68 15.12 16.64
C VAL A 29 5.29 15.72 16.80
N ARG A 30 5.08 17.00 16.45
CA ARG A 30 3.75 17.62 16.53
C ARG A 30 2.71 16.91 15.65
N ALA A 31 3.09 16.52 14.43
CA ALA A 31 2.19 15.78 13.54
C ALA A 31 1.88 14.38 14.10
N TYR A 32 2.89 13.72 14.67
CA TYR A 32 2.75 12.42 15.30
C TYR A 32 1.86 12.46 16.54
N ASP A 33 2.01 13.47 17.40
CA ASP A 33 1.16 13.65 18.58
C ASP A 33 -0.30 13.89 18.20
N ALA A 34 -0.55 14.70 17.16
CA ALA A 34 -1.89 14.91 16.63
C ALA A 34 -2.51 13.60 16.10
N TYR A 35 -1.71 12.79 15.39
CA TYR A 35 -2.13 11.45 14.95
C TYR A 35 -2.42 10.52 16.13
N LEU A 36 -1.57 10.50 17.16
CA LEU A 36 -1.76 9.65 18.33
C LEU A 36 -3.07 9.97 19.05
N ILE A 37 -3.44 11.24 19.17
CA ILE A 37 -4.73 11.65 19.76
C ILE A 37 -5.89 11.09 18.93
N GLN A 38 -5.83 11.22 17.60
CA GLN A 38 -6.87 10.68 16.71
C GLN A 38 -6.97 9.16 16.81
N LYS A 39 -5.81 8.47 16.78
CA LYS A 39 -5.74 7.02 16.95
C LYS A 39 -6.35 6.56 18.27
N GLN A 40 -6.03 7.23 19.38
CA GLN A 40 -6.57 6.88 20.70
C GLN A 40 -8.10 7.00 20.75
N VAL A 41 -8.66 8.05 20.16
CA VAL A 41 -10.13 8.19 20.05
C VAL A 41 -10.73 7.04 19.25
N THR A 42 -10.11 6.70 18.11
CA THR A 42 -10.54 5.54 17.30
C THR A 42 -10.44 4.25 18.10
N ASP A 43 -9.33 3.97 18.78
CA ASP A 43 -9.14 2.77 19.61
C ASP A 43 -10.21 2.64 20.69
N ILE A 44 -10.57 3.76 21.35
CA ILE A 44 -11.64 3.80 22.36
C ILE A 44 -12.99 3.44 21.73
N VAL A 45 -13.33 4.03 20.59
CA VAL A 45 -14.58 3.74 19.87
C VAL A 45 -14.64 2.26 19.46
N PHE A 46 -13.56 1.73 18.90
CA PHE A 46 -13.45 0.32 18.54
C PHE A 46 -13.52 -0.60 19.76
N GLY A 47 -13.03 -0.16 20.93
CA GLY A 47 -13.12 -0.89 22.19
C GLY A 47 -14.55 -1.17 22.67
N PHE A 48 -15.55 -0.40 22.22
CA PHE A 48 -16.96 -0.64 22.54
C PHE A 48 -17.65 -1.66 21.62
N LEU A 49 -17.01 -2.05 20.51
CA LEU A 49 -17.56 -3.01 19.57
C LEU A 49 -17.27 -4.44 20.02
N ASP A 50 -18.17 -5.37 19.71
CA ASP A 50 -17.90 -6.79 19.90
C ASP A 50 -16.77 -7.28 18.99
N SER A 51 -16.15 -8.39 19.38
CA SER A 51 -15.00 -8.98 18.68
C SER A 51 -15.30 -9.26 17.20
N ASP A 52 -16.47 -9.83 16.92
CA ASP A 52 -16.87 -10.26 15.58
C ASP A 52 -17.17 -9.07 14.68
N MET A 53 -17.68 -7.97 15.24
CA MET A 53 -17.83 -6.71 14.52
C MET A 53 -16.46 -6.09 14.21
N ARG A 54 -15.54 -6.05 15.18
CA ARG A 54 -14.20 -5.48 14.95
C ARG A 54 -13.45 -6.20 13.84
N ILE A 55 -13.44 -7.53 13.86
CA ILE A 55 -12.70 -8.31 12.85
C ILE A 55 -13.31 -8.17 11.46
N ARG A 56 -14.65 -8.05 11.35
CA ARG A 56 -15.34 -7.77 10.09
C ARG A 56 -15.04 -6.37 9.57
N MET A 57 -15.05 -5.36 10.43
CA MET A 57 -14.65 -3.99 10.05
C MET A 57 -13.19 -3.93 9.61
N HIS A 58 -12.30 -4.68 10.26
CA HIS A 58 -10.90 -4.79 9.84
C HIS A 58 -10.80 -5.42 8.43
N ALA A 59 -11.55 -6.49 8.16
CA ALA A 59 -11.61 -7.09 6.83
C ALA A 59 -12.14 -6.12 5.76
N GLN A 60 -13.16 -5.32 6.08
CA GLN A 60 -13.70 -4.29 5.17
C GLN A 60 -12.66 -3.21 4.87
N SER A 61 -12.01 -2.67 5.90
CA SER A 61 -10.98 -1.65 5.77
C SER A 61 -9.81 -2.11 4.89
N LEU A 62 -9.28 -3.32 5.15
CA LEU A 62 -8.24 -3.93 4.31
C LEU A 62 -8.69 -4.14 2.86
N SER A 63 -9.97 -4.49 2.64
CA SER A 63 -10.51 -4.66 1.29
C SER A 63 -10.58 -3.33 0.53
N GLU A 64 -10.99 -2.26 1.20
CA GLU A 64 -11.07 -0.91 0.63
C GLU A 64 -9.67 -0.35 0.32
N GLU A 65 -8.69 -0.58 1.20
CA GLU A 65 -7.30 -0.20 0.98
C GLU A 65 -6.72 -0.90 -0.25
N ILE A 66 -6.99 -2.20 -0.40
CA ILE A 66 -6.58 -2.98 -1.58
C ILE A 66 -7.22 -2.42 -2.85
N GLN A 67 -8.52 -2.17 -2.85
CA GLN A 67 -9.19 -1.63 -4.03
C GLN A 67 -8.65 -0.26 -4.42
N SER A 68 -8.45 0.62 -3.43
CA SER A 68 -7.91 1.96 -3.66
C SER A 68 -6.48 1.91 -4.20
N SER A 69 -5.65 1.00 -3.67
CA SER A 69 -4.28 0.79 -4.13
C SER A 69 -4.24 0.27 -5.57
N LEU A 70 -5.10 -0.69 -5.92
CA LEU A 70 -5.20 -1.22 -7.28
C LEU A 70 -5.74 -0.18 -8.27
N GLU A 71 -6.70 0.64 -7.86
CA GLU A 71 -7.26 1.71 -8.70
C GLU A 71 -6.18 2.74 -9.10
N ILE A 72 -5.25 3.06 -8.20
CA ILE A 72 -4.10 3.93 -8.50
C ILE A 72 -3.25 3.35 -9.63
N GLU A 73 -3.08 2.03 -9.66
CA GLU A 73 -2.33 1.31 -10.70
C GLU A 73 -3.19 0.97 -11.95
N GLY A 74 -4.45 1.41 -11.97
CA GLY A 74 -5.40 1.12 -13.05
C GLY A 74 -5.86 -0.34 -13.09
N GLU A 75 -5.67 -1.08 -12.01
CA GLU A 75 -6.13 -2.45 -11.83
C GLU A 75 -7.49 -2.50 -11.14
N SER A 76 -8.25 -3.57 -11.38
CA SER A 76 -9.54 -3.78 -10.74
C SER A 76 -9.82 -5.26 -10.55
N ILE A 77 -10.30 -5.61 -9.36
CA ILE A 77 -10.71 -6.96 -8.98
C ILE A 77 -12.06 -6.90 -8.23
N ALA A 78 -12.78 -8.02 -8.20
CA ALA A 78 -14.06 -8.09 -7.51
C ALA A 78 -13.89 -7.90 -6.00
N TYR A 79 -14.58 -6.91 -5.42
CA TYR A 79 -14.51 -6.61 -3.99
C TYR A 79 -14.84 -7.84 -3.14
N GLU A 80 -15.85 -8.62 -3.53
CA GLU A 80 -16.32 -9.79 -2.79
C GLU A 80 -15.25 -10.89 -2.73
N SER A 81 -14.46 -11.04 -3.80
CA SER A 81 -13.35 -11.99 -3.84
C SER A 81 -12.19 -11.54 -2.92
N VAL A 82 -11.91 -10.24 -2.86
CA VAL A 82 -10.93 -9.66 -1.92
C VAL A 82 -11.39 -9.83 -0.48
N PHE A 83 -12.60 -9.38 -0.18
CA PHE A 83 -13.19 -9.46 1.15
C PHE A 83 -13.26 -10.91 1.65
N SER A 84 -13.71 -11.85 0.80
CA SER A 84 -13.74 -13.27 1.16
C SER A 84 -12.34 -13.83 1.41
N SER A 85 -11.31 -13.38 0.69
CA SER A 85 -9.93 -13.81 0.88
C SER A 85 -9.32 -13.28 2.18
N ILE A 86 -9.63 -12.03 2.55
CA ILE A 86 -9.19 -11.44 3.83
C ILE A 86 -9.92 -12.11 5.00
N CYS A 87 -11.24 -12.31 4.92
CA CYS A 87 -12.00 -13.01 5.96
C CYS A 87 -11.44 -14.41 6.23
N LYS A 88 -11.06 -15.17 5.19
CA LYS A 88 -10.40 -16.48 5.37
C LYS A 88 -9.09 -16.39 6.15
N LYS A 89 -8.31 -15.31 5.98
CA LYS A 89 -7.04 -15.11 6.70
C LYS A 89 -7.22 -14.70 8.15
N LEU A 90 -8.28 -13.94 8.40
CA LEU A 90 -8.70 -13.52 9.74
C LEU A 90 -9.52 -14.59 10.48
N ASP A 91 -9.67 -15.79 9.92
CA ASP A 91 -10.52 -16.87 10.46
C ASP A 91 -11.98 -16.44 10.71
N VAL A 92 -12.50 -15.55 9.86
CA VAL A 92 -13.88 -15.08 9.90
C VAL A 92 -14.76 -15.96 9.03
N HIS A 93 -15.74 -16.60 9.64
CA HIS A 93 -16.72 -17.41 8.92
C HIS A 93 -17.67 -16.53 8.11
N LEU A 94 -17.81 -16.84 6.82
CA LEU A 94 -18.80 -16.25 5.93
C LEU A 94 -19.85 -17.30 5.57
N GLU A 95 -21.13 -16.97 5.69
CA GLU A 95 -22.24 -17.87 5.31
C GLU A 95 -22.17 -18.29 3.83
N GLN A 96 -21.73 -17.37 2.97
CA GLN A 96 -21.46 -17.63 1.56
C GLN A 96 -20.14 -16.94 1.17
N GLY A 97 -19.17 -17.74 0.72
CA GLY A 97 -17.93 -17.22 0.15
C GLY A 97 -18.11 -16.77 -1.29
N ALA A 98 -17.34 -15.78 -1.71
CA ALA A 98 -17.25 -15.39 -3.11
C ALA A 98 -16.56 -16.49 -3.95
N LYS A 99 -16.69 -16.40 -5.27
CA LYS A 99 -15.93 -17.25 -6.20
C LYS A 99 -14.43 -17.06 -5.94
N SER A 100 -13.70 -18.18 -5.85
CA SER A 100 -12.24 -18.15 -5.70
C SER A 100 -11.60 -17.40 -6.87
N ASP A 101 -10.74 -16.46 -6.51
CA ASP A 101 -9.92 -15.67 -7.40
C ASP A 101 -8.50 -15.70 -6.83
N ARG A 102 -7.57 -16.30 -7.58
CA ARG A 102 -6.17 -16.47 -7.14
C ARG A 102 -5.44 -15.15 -7.01
N TYR A 103 -5.83 -14.14 -7.80
CA TYR A 103 -5.22 -12.83 -7.68
C TYR A 103 -5.68 -12.13 -6.40
N ALA A 104 -6.98 -12.17 -6.12
CA ALA A 104 -7.51 -11.68 -4.84
C ALA A 104 -6.87 -12.39 -3.63
N GLU A 105 -6.68 -13.71 -3.69
CA GLU A 105 -6.01 -14.49 -2.64
C GLU A 105 -4.53 -14.07 -2.44
N SER A 106 -3.82 -13.77 -3.54
CA SER A 106 -2.43 -13.32 -3.51
C SER A 106 -2.29 -11.91 -2.91
N ILE A 107 -3.13 -10.96 -3.36
CA ILE A 107 -3.13 -9.59 -2.85
C ILE A 107 -3.60 -9.53 -1.40
N ALA A 108 -4.60 -10.32 -1.01
CA ALA A 108 -4.99 -10.47 0.39
C ALA A 108 -3.84 -11.02 1.25
N SER A 109 -2.98 -11.90 0.69
CA SER A 109 -1.81 -12.42 1.39
C SER A 109 -0.75 -11.34 1.59
N LEU A 110 -0.53 -10.51 0.59
CA LEU A 110 0.36 -9.37 0.68
C LEU A 110 -0.13 -8.36 1.72
N ALA A 111 -1.41 -7.96 1.63
CA ALA A 111 -1.97 -6.97 2.54
C ALA A 111 -1.92 -7.45 3.99
N PHE A 112 -2.30 -8.70 4.24
CA PHE A 112 -2.22 -9.29 5.58
C PHE A 112 -0.78 -9.40 6.11
N ASP A 113 0.18 -9.79 5.27
CA ASP A 113 1.60 -9.75 5.69
C ASP A 113 2.02 -8.30 5.99
N ALA A 114 1.63 -7.32 5.19
CA ALA A 114 2.01 -5.93 5.40
C ALA A 114 1.40 -5.31 6.68
N THR A 115 0.19 -5.72 7.07
CA THR A 115 -0.53 -5.13 8.22
C THR A 115 -0.34 -5.87 9.53
N ASP A 116 -0.28 -7.21 9.51
CA ASP A 116 -0.30 -8.03 10.73
C ASP A 116 1.04 -8.69 11.05
N ASN A 117 1.98 -8.76 10.10
CA ASN A 117 3.30 -9.32 10.38
C ASN A 117 4.25 -8.26 10.97
N LEU A 118 4.43 -8.34 12.29
CA LEU A 118 5.30 -7.47 13.10
C LEU A 118 6.79 -7.85 13.04
N GLU A 119 7.17 -8.86 12.26
CA GLU A 119 8.58 -9.22 12.08
C GLU A 119 9.35 -8.10 11.37
N THR A 120 10.67 -8.11 11.55
CA THR A 120 11.56 -7.14 10.89
C THR A 120 11.39 -7.19 9.37
N MET A 121 11.30 -6.02 8.74
CA MET A 121 11.27 -5.92 7.28
C MET A 121 12.64 -6.29 6.71
N THR A 122 12.72 -7.48 6.10
CA THR A 122 13.94 -7.99 5.45
C THR A 122 13.84 -7.90 3.93
N GLU A 123 14.98 -7.93 3.24
CA GLU A 123 15.01 -7.97 1.77
C GLU A 123 14.19 -9.14 1.21
N THR A 124 14.32 -10.33 1.80
CA THR A 124 13.53 -11.50 1.44
C THR A 124 12.03 -11.26 1.59
N ARG A 125 11.60 -10.61 2.67
CA ARG A 125 10.18 -10.27 2.90
C ARG A 125 9.67 -9.29 1.86
N ILE A 126 10.45 -8.25 1.53
CA ILE A 126 10.10 -7.28 0.48
C ILE A 126 9.98 -7.99 -0.89
N MET A 127 10.95 -8.84 -1.25
CA MET A 127 10.93 -9.61 -2.50
C MET A 127 9.75 -10.60 -2.56
N GLY A 128 9.43 -11.25 -1.43
CA GLY A 128 8.25 -12.10 -1.28
C GLY A 128 6.97 -11.31 -1.51
N GLY A 129 6.84 -10.13 -0.88
CA GLY A 129 5.71 -9.25 -1.08
C GLY A 129 5.54 -8.80 -2.53
N HIS A 130 6.64 -8.37 -3.17
CA HIS A 130 6.61 -8.05 -4.60
C HIS A 130 6.23 -9.26 -5.46
N SER A 131 6.61 -10.47 -5.08
CA SER A 131 6.20 -11.67 -5.80
C SER A 131 4.70 -11.93 -5.72
N LEU A 132 4.08 -11.63 -4.57
CA LEU A 132 2.64 -11.75 -4.38
C LEU A 132 1.84 -10.76 -5.25
N LEU A 133 2.38 -9.56 -5.55
CA LEU A 133 1.74 -8.62 -6.47
C LEU A 133 1.53 -9.22 -7.87
N PHE A 134 2.45 -10.05 -8.35
CA PHE A 134 2.44 -10.49 -9.75
C PHE A 134 2.18 -11.99 -9.95
N SER A 135 2.14 -12.80 -8.88
CA SER A 135 2.05 -14.27 -8.96
C SER A 135 0.82 -14.73 -9.77
N SER A 136 -0.33 -14.15 -9.46
CA SER A 136 -1.64 -14.52 -10.02
C SER A 136 -2.29 -13.42 -10.85
N LEU A 137 -1.65 -12.25 -10.98
CA LEU A 137 -2.11 -11.18 -11.84
C LEU A 137 -2.25 -11.69 -13.29
N ALA A 138 -3.32 -11.30 -13.96
CA ALA A 138 -3.51 -11.59 -15.38
C ALA A 138 -2.98 -10.44 -16.24
N GLY A 139 -2.51 -10.73 -17.46
CA GLY A 139 -2.05 -9.71 -18.40
C GLY A 139 -0.54 -9.45 -18.35
N LEU A 140 -0.16 -8.17 -18.47
CA LEU A 140 1.24 -7.76 -18.51
C LEU A 140 1.87 -7.88 -17.13
N LYS A 141 3.05 -8.49 -17.07
CA LYS A 141 3.84 -8.63 -15.86
C LYS A 141 5.23 -8.03 -16.05
N PRO A 142 5.86 -7.51 -14.99
CA PRO A 142 7.26 -7.12 -15.08
C PRO A 142 8.13 -8.33 -15.41
N LYS A 143 9.24 -8.08 -16.11
CA LYS A 143 10.19 -9.13 -16.51
C LYS A 143 10.89 -9.80 -15.32
N ARG A 144 11.06 -9.05 -14.24
CA ARG A 144 11.67 -9.49 -12.99
C ARG A 144 10.65 -9.34 -11.89
N ILE A 145 10.39 -10.42 -11.16
CA ILE A 145 9.44 -10.47 -10.05
C ILE A 145 10.21 -10.94 -8.82
N GLY A 146 10.10 -10.21 -7.72
CA GLY A 146 10.82 -10.55 -6.48
C GLY A 146 12.30 -10.21 -6.54
N GLU A 147 12.68 -9.25 -7.39
CA GLU A 147 14.06 -8.80 -7.55
C GLU A 147 14.10 -7.28 -7.66
N TYR A 148 15.17 -6.66 -7.18
CA TYR A 148 15.43 -5.26 -7.48
C TYR A 148 15.72 -5.06 -8.96
N ARG A 149 15.31 -3.91 -9.50
CA ARG A 149 15.66 -3.51 -10.86
C ARG A 149 17.17 -3.32 -11.00
N ASP A 150 17.66 -3.78 -12.14
CA ASP A 150 19.04 -3.64 -12.60
C ASP A 150 19.21 -2.52 -13.65
N ALA A 151 18.09 -1.89 -14.07
CA ALA A 151 18.06 -0.83 -15.05
C ALA A 151 17.27 0.41 -14.57
N PRO A 152 17.57 1.60 -15.13
CA PRO A 152 16.77 2.79 -14.90
C PRO A 152 15.34 2.63 -15.43
N VAL A 153 14.39 3.25 -14.74
CA VAL A 153 13.00 3.40 -15.20
C VAL A 153 12.73 4.87 -15.53
N TYR A 154 11.70 5.11 -16.32
CA TYR A 154 11.29 6.45 -16.70
C TYR A 154 9.90 6.72 -16.13
N ILE A 155 9.77 7.80 -15.37
CA ILE A 155 8.47 8.28 -14.88
C ILE A 155 8.09 9.49 -15.72
N ASN A 156 6.89 9.45 -16.30
CA ASN A 156 6.34 10.56 -17.05
C ASN A 156 5.57 11.48 -16.11
N ARG A 157 5.80 12.79 -16.20
CA ARG A 157 4.91 13.75 -15.56
C ARG A 157 3.60 13.78 -16.36
N GLY A 158 2.46 13.69 -15.67
CA GLY A 158 1.12 13.63 -16.27
C GLY A 158 0.71 14.85 -17.13
N ASN A 159 1.58 15.85 -17.28
CA ASN A 159 1.40 16.98 -18.18
C ASN A 159 2.02 16.77 -19.58
N GLY A 160 2.69 15.64 -19.84
CA GLY A 160 3.24 15.30 -21.16
C GLY A 160 4.48 16.09 -21.58
N VAL A 161 5.04 16.93 -20.71
CA VAL A 161 6.13 17.87 -21.05
C VAL A 161 7.52 17.35 -20.63
N SER A 162 7.61 16.35 -19.74
CA SER A 162 8.90 15.78 -19.38
C SER A 162 8.84 14.33 -18.90
N THR A 163 9.73 13.51 -19.47
CA THR A 163 10.08 12.17 -19.01
C THR A 163 11.34 12.27 -18.14
N GLN A 164 11.27 11.84 -16.89
CA GLN A 164 12.42 11.84 -15.99
C GLN A 164 12.97 10.42 -15.83
N ARG A 165 14.30 10.28 -16.02
CA ARG A 165 15.00 9.02 -15.80
C ARG A 165 15.33 8.85 -14.33
N LEU A 166 14.86 7.76 -13.72
CA LEU A 166 15.21 7.35 -12.37
C LEU A 166 16.18 6.17 -12.39
N SER A 167 17.41 6.41 -11.96
CA SER A 167 18.48 5.40 -11.89
C SER A 167 18.69 4.83 -10.47
N VAL A 168 17.81 5.12 -9.52
CA VAL A 168 17.87 4.57 -8.14
C VAL A 168 17.66 3.04 -8.17
N LYS A 169 18.16 2.26 -7.22
CA LYS A 169 17.74 0.84 -7.11
C LYS A 169 16.34 0.78 -6.49
N GLY A 170 15.44 -0.05 -7.01
CA GLY A 170 14.05 -0.19 -6.53
C GLY A 170 13.26 -1.24 -7.31
N PHE A 171 11.98 -1.44 -7.02
CA PHE A 171 11.13 -2.35 -7.80
C PHE A 171 10.56 -1.68 -9.06
N LEU A 172 10.10 -2.48 -10.03
CA LEU A 172 9.30 -2.00 -11.15
C LEU A 172 7.86 -1.80 -10.66
N PRO A 173 7.16 -0.70 -11.01
CA PRO A 173 5.70 -0.73 -11.02
C PRO A 173 5.21 -1.77 -12.02
#